data_AF-A0A2J6XU94-F1
#
_entry.id   AF-A0A2J6XU94-F1
#
_cell.length_a   1.000
_cell.length_b   1.000
_cell.length_c   1.000
_cell.angle_alpha   90.00
_cell.angle_beta   90.00
_cell.angle_gamma   90.00
#
_symmetry.space_group_name_H-M   'P 1'
#
loop_
_entity.id
_entity.type
_entity.pdbx_description
1 polymer ?
#
loop_
_entity_poly.entity_id
_entity_poly.type
_entity_poly.pdbx_seq_one_letter_code
_entity_poly.pdbx_strand_id
1 'polypeptide(L)'
;MGKNYISKSLLIHNLIATSLIFLLIFILGYSYATHFLLELLSIFISILIFIVLISIPNTERTPFLQILGITFLSSAILDVPHTLYYPGFPEISNTSLAVTYWMLARFIQSIGMFIAIFYMKSPKISDRVKRISYLLPPFSMLLIFIPRYLPTNLFYSENIGTTPLKSQLEIFYSLLFFVFAIMNRKNPYLFLGGLSFSFSELSFIKYLSPFEWTLWMGHTLKIIGVFNIAFFTLVNFVYNPLKEYRILSEEYKREGSKLSESISNIINTQEKILNTLHLALDCKDTEEINRLLVEFFEKEKIPVAVFYDKNLVYKNPSSLPEKIEDYNLEVFDKIEKEGVTVIIKREDESTFQLYKIFILSLFSIYSNLRYTQILKEMGRKRESFIKKTSHEFRNPLCVISGYIQLLKAGYYEEFPSRLKEIINEMDISTKRISELVDKLLKVGDGDGKNSHILI
;
A
#
# COMPACT_ATOMS: atom_id res chain seq x y z
N MET A 1 4.19 25.21 -9.99
CA MET A 1 5.01 25.90 -8.97
C MET A 1 6.52 25.52 -8.96
N GLY A 2 7.01 24.54 -9.75
CA GLY A 2 8.38 24.00 -9.58
C GLY A 2 9.57 24.78 -10.18
N LYS A 3 9.47 25.39 -11.37
CA LYS A 3 10.65 25.99 -12.03
C LYS A 3 11.15 27.30 -11.38
N ASN A 4 10.24 28.16 -10.94
CA ASN A 4 10.59 29.47 -10.35
C ASN A 4 11.09 29.36 -8.90
N TYR A 5 10.75 28.30 -8.18
CA TYR A 5 11.24 28.06 -6.83
C TYR A 5 12.68 27.52 -6.85
N ILE A 6 12.97 26.59 -7.79
CA ILE A 6 14.32 26.04 -7.99
C ILE A 6 15.30 27.15 -8.39
N SER A 7 14.89 28.11 -9.24
CA SER A 7 15.77 29.22 -9.64
C SER A 7 16.06 30.21 -8.51
N LYS A 8 15.06 30.57 -7.69
CA LYS A 8 15.26 31.45 -6.52
C LYS A 8 16.13 30.79 -5.45
N SER A 9 15.85 29.52 -5.15
CA SER A 9 16.62 28.74 -4.19
C SER A 9 18.08 28.58 -4.64
N LEU A 10 18.31 28.29 -5.92
CA LEU A 10 19.65 28.19 -6.50
C LEU A 10 20.48 29.48 -6.37
N LEU A 11 19.87 30.63 -6.62
CA LEU A 11 20.52 31.93 -6.45
C LEU A 11 20.93 32.16 -5.00
N ILE A 12 20.04 31.85 -4.05
CA ILE A 12 20.33 31.99 -2.60
C ILE A 12 21.49 31.08 -2.20
N HIS A 13 21.50 29.81 -2.61
CA HIS A 13 22.60 28.89 -2.29
C HIS A 13 23.94 29.37 -2.84
N ASN A 14 23.98 29.84 -4.08
CA ASN A 14 25.20 30.40 -4.68
C ASN A 14 25.66 31.67 -3.97
N LEU A 15 24.74 32.57 -3.57
CA LEU A 15 25.07 33.77 -2.81
C LEU A 15 25.65 33.42 -1.43
N ILE A 16 25.06 32.45 -0.72
CA ILE A 16 25.57 31.98 0.58
C ILE A 16 26.96 31.37 0.41
N ALA A 17 27.14 30.45 -0.55
CA ALA A 17 28.43 29.81 -0.79
C ALA A 17 29.51 30.85 -1.13
N THR A 18 29.20 31.79 -2.02
CA THR A 18 30.10 32.89 -2.38
C THR A 18 30.45 33.75 -1.16
N SER A 19 29.46 34.12 -0.35
CA SER A 19 29.66 34.94 0.86
C SER A 19 30.54 34.23 1.89
N LEU A 20 30.38 32.92 2.08
CA LEU A 20 31.21 32.13 2.98
C LEU A 20 32.66 32.03 2.49
N ILE A 21 32.87 31.88 1.18
CA ILE A 21 34.22 31.86 0.57
C ILE A 21 34.88 33.23 0.73
N PHE A 22 34.16 34.32 0.44
CA PHE A 22 34.69 35.67 0.66
C PHE A 22 35.01 35.95 2.12
N LEU A 23 34.18 35.49 3.05
CA LEU A 23 34.45 35.60 4.49
C LEU A 23 35.72 34.82 4.88
N LEU A 24 35.90 33.61 4.36
CA LEU A 24 37.10 32.80 4.59
C LEU A 24 38.36 33.51 4.08
N ILE A 25 38.31 34.03 2.85
CA ILE A 25 39.40 34.79 2.23
C ILE A 25 39.68 36.08 3.03
N PHE A 26 38.65 36.77 3.50
CA PHE A 26 38.80 37.99 4.30
C PHE A 26 39.49 37.72 5.65
N ILE A 27 39.18 36.59 6.31
CA ILE A 27 39.77 36.22 7.61
C ILE A 27 41.22 35.73 7.47
N LEU A 28 41.49 34.85 6.50
CA LEU A 28 42.78 34.17 6.38
C LEU A 28 43.74 34.83 5.38
N GLY A 29 43.28 35.86 4.68
CA GLY A 29 44.01 36.56 3.63
C GLY A 29 44.36 35.66 2.44
N TYR A 30 45.20 36.19 1.56
CA TYR A 30 45.77 35.45 0.43
C TYR A 30 46.96 34.60 0.87
N SER A 31 46.68 33.60 1.71
CA SER A 31 47.69 32.71 2.31
C SER A 31 47.62 31.30 1.75
N TYR A 32 48.71 30.54 1.89
CA TYR A 32 48.72 29.12 1.50
C TYR A 32 47.63 28.31 2.24
N ALA A 33 47.30 28.69 3.48
CA ALA A 33 46.27 28.04 4.29
C ALA A 33 44.88 28.23 3.67
N THR A 34 44.57 29.45 3.18
CA THR A 34 43.34 29.71 2.44
C THR A 34 43.27 28.85 1.18
N HIS A 35 44.34 28.82 0.38
CA HIS A 35 44.40 27.99 -0.83
C HIS A 35 44.17 26.51 -0.51
N PHE A 36 44.87 25.99 0.51
CA PHE A 36 44.75 24.61 0.97
C PHE A 36 43.31 24.25 1.35
N LEU A 37 42.62 25.10 2.13
CA LEU A 37 41.23 24.87 2.53
C LEU A 37 40.26 24.90 1.34
N LEU A 38 40.44 25.84 0.42
CA LEU A 38 39.64 25.96 -0.80
C LEU A 38 39.80 24.72 -1.69
N GLU A 39 41.03 24.27 -1.90
CA GLU A 39 41.32 23.06 -2.68
C GLU A 39 40.79 21.79 -1.99
N LEU A 40 41.02 21.63 -0.69
CA LEU A 40 40.52 20.50 0.08
C LEU A 40 38.98 20.39 0.03
N LEU A 41 38.28 21.52 0.13
CA LEU A 41 36.83 21.58 -0.04
C LEU A 41 36.42 21.10 -1.43
N SER A 42 37.10 21.57 -2.48
CA SER A 42 36.80 21.18 -3.86
C SER A 42 37.07 19.69 -4.13
N ILE A 43 38.13 19.13 -3.57
CA ILE A 43 38.49 17.71 -3.63
C ILE A 43 37.42 16.86 -2.94
N PHE A 44 37.03 17.24 -1.72
CA PHE A 44 36.02 16.53 -0.95
C PHE A 44 34.67 16.48 -1.69
N ILE A 45 34.21 17.62 -2.22
CA ILE A 45 32.95 17.68 -2.97
C ILE A 45 33.05 16.87 -4.27
N SER A 46 34.21 16.88 -4.95
CA SER A 46 34.42 16.08 -6.16
C SER A 46 34.33 14.57 -5.88
N ILE A 47 34.89 14.11 -4.76
CA ILE A 47 34.75 12.71 -4.31
C ILE A 47 33.28 12.41 -3.97
N LEU A 48 32.56 13.32 -3.32
CA LEU A 48 31.13 13.16 -3.03
C LEU A 48 30.31 13.01 -4.33
N ILE A 49 30.57 13.83 -5.34
CA ILE A 49 29.93 13.73 -6.67
C ILE A 49 30.16 12.33 -7.24
N PHE A 50 31.40 11.83 -7.22
CA PHE A 50 31.73 10.47 -7.67
C PHE A 50 30.93 9.41 -6.90
N ILE A 51 30.97 9.45 -5.56
CA ILE A 51 30.31 8.44 -4.71
C ILE A 51 28.82 8.37 -5.03
N VAL A 52 28.13 9.51 -5.05
CA VAL A 52 26.68 9.54 -5.29
C VAL A 52 26.36 9.03 -6.70
N LEU A 53 27.04 9.54 -7.74
CA LEU A 53 26.73 9.16 -9.12
C LEU A 53 27.04 7.69 -9.43
N ILE A 54 28.08 7.11 -8.83
CA ILE A 54 28.45 5.71 -9.03
C ILE A 54 27.66 4.76 -8.12
N SER A 55 27.06 5.24 -7.04
CA SER A 55 26.16 4.44 -6.20
C SER A 55 24.80 4.21 -6.85
N ILE A 56 24.43 4.99 -7.89
CA ILE A 56 23.20 4.77 -8.66
C ILE A 56 23.24 3.37 -9.30
N PRO A 57 22.19 2.54 -9.14
CA PRO A 57 22.11 1.21 -9.73
C PRO A 57 22.38 1.21 -11.24
N ASN A 58 23.06 0.16 -11.76
CA ASN A 58 23.40 0.07 -13.19
C ASN A 58 22.17 0.11 -14.12
N THR A 59 21.00 -0.28 -13.63
CA THR A 59 19.72 -0.25 -14.36
C THR A 59 19.22 1.16 -14.62
N GLU A 60 19.59 2.12 -13.78
CA GLU A 60 19.14 3.52 -13.83
C GLU A 60 20.26 4.49 -14.20
N ARG A 61 21.52 4.08 -14.01
CA ARG A 61 22.68 4.92 -14.28
C ARG A 61 22.92 5.09 -15.78
N THR A 62 22.81 6.32 -16.26
CA THR A 62 23.15 6.68 -17.65
C THR A 62 24.66 6.82 -17.83
N PRO A 63 25.19 6.67 -19.07
CA PRO A 63 26.62 6.84 -19.31
C PRO A 63 27.09 8.29 -19.05
N PHE A 64 26.22 9.29 -19.20
CA PHE A 64 26.50 10.67 -18.79
C PHE A 64 26.91 10.74 -17.31
N LEU A 65 26.12 10.15 -16.41
CA LEU A 65 26.37 10.19 -14.96
C LEU A 65 27.63 9.40 -14.58
N GLN A 66 27.85 8.25 -15.23
CA GLN A 66 29.07 7.46 -15.05
C GLN A 66 30.32 8.27 -15.40
N ILE A 67 30.36 8.86 -16.60
CA ILE A 67 31.52 9.60 -17.08
C ILE A 67 31.75 10.82 -16.20
N LEU A 68 30.69 11.54 -15.84
CA LEU A 68 30.78 12.70 -14.96
C LEU A 68 31.38 12.32 -13.60
N GLY A 69 30.80 11.33 -12.91
CA GLY A 69 31.30 10.89 -11.59
C GLY A 69 32.76 10.45 -11.63
N ILE A 70 33.13 9.62 -12.61
CA ILE A 70 34.51 9.15 -12.79
C ILE A 70 35.48 10.31 -13.07
N THR A 71 35.05 11.29 -13.86
CA THR A 71 35.87 12.48 -14.19
C THR A 71 36.22 13.27 -12.93
N PHE A 72 35.24 13.51 -12.05
CA PHE A 72 35.46 14.25 -10.79
C PHE A 72 36.38 13.51 -9.82
N LEU A 73 36.29 12.18 -9.72
CA LEU A 73 37.29 11.42 -8.94
C LEU A 73 38.69 11.52 -9.56
N SER A 74 38.76 11.38 -10.88
CA SER A 74 40.03 11.36 -11.63
C SER A 74 40.74 12.71 -11.57
N SER A 75 40.00 13.82 -11.56
CA SER A 75 40.58 15.16 -11.34
C SER A 75 40.96 15.37 -9.87
N ALA A 76 40.14 14.92 -8.92
CA ALA A 76 40.42 15.05 -7.49
C ALA A 76 41.73 14.34 -7.07
N ILE A 77 42.04 13.19 -7.67
CA ILE A 77 43.33 12.47 -7.46
C ILE A 77 44.53 13.36 -7.82
N LEU A 78 44.41 14.20 -8.86
CA LEU A 78 45.46 15.10 -9.33
C LEU A 78 45.44 16.47 -8.62
N ASP A 79 44.29 16.92 -8.14
CA ASP A 79 44.16 18.13 -7.33
C ASP A 79 44.86 17.96 -5.96
N VAL A 80 44.97 16.74 -5.42
CA VAL A 80 45.73 16.45 -4.18
C VAL A 80 47.21 16.87 -4.29
N PRO A 81 48.02 16.34 -5.22
CA PRO A 81 49.41 16.78 -5.35
C PRO A 81 49.51 18.25 -5.76
N HIS A 82 48.60 18.80 -6.58
CA HIS A 82 48.55 20.24 -6.84
C HIS A 82 48.50 21.07 -5.54
N THR A 83 47.62 20.67 -4.62
CA THR A 83 47.42 21.33 -3.33
C THR A 83 48.66 21.23 -2.44
N LEU A 84 49.30 20.06 -2.41
CA LEU A 84 50.47 19.79 -1.56
C LEU A 84 51.76 20.47 -2.06
N TYR A 85 51.94 20.59 -3.38
CA TYR A 85 53.08 21.29 -3.96
C TYR A 85 52.87 22.81 -4.03
N TYR A 86 51.70 23.34 -3.64
CA TYR A 86 51.41 24.76 -3.75
C TYR A 86 52.40 25.62 -2.92
N PRO A 87 52.77 26.82 -3.40
CA PRO A 87 53.74 27.68 -2.72
C PRO A 87 53.33 28.01 -1.29
N GLY A 88 54.25 27.82 -0.34
CA GLY A 88 54.01 28.02 1.09
C GLY A 88 53.54 26.77 1.85
N PHE A 89 53.26 25.65 1.18
CA PHE A 89 53.03 24.38 1.87
C PHE A 89 54.34 23.85 2.50
N PRO A 90 54.33 23.39 3.78
CA PRO A 90 55.56 22.99 4.46
C PRO A 90 56.34 21.88 3.74
N GLU A 91 57.68 22.01 3.73
CA GLU A 91 58.67 20.99 3.32
C GLU A 91 58.70 20.55 1.85
N ILE A 92 57.58 20.59 1.13
CA ILE A 92 57.45 20.00 -0.22
C ILE A 92 57.02 21.00 -1.30
N SER A 93 56.84 22.29 -0.99
CA SER A 93 56.36 23.29 -1.95
C SER A 93 57.22 23.37 -3.22
N ASN A 94 56.57 23.35 -4.38
CA ASN A 94 57.19 23.56 -5.69
C ASN A 94 56.14 24.12 -6.66
N THR A 95 56.24 25.42 -6.98
CA THR A 95 55.26 26.13 -7.82
C THR A 95 55.07 25.46 -9.18
N SER A 96 56.15 25.04 -9.84
CA SER A 96 56.06 24.44 -11.17
C SER A 96 55.36 23.07 -11.14
N LEU A 97 55.67 22.23 -10.16
CA LEU A 97 54.98 20.97 -9.98
C LEU A 97 53.50 21.20 -9.64
N ALA A 98 53.18 22.15 -8.76
CA ALA A 98 51.80 22.50 -8.45
C ALA A 98 51.02 22.89 -9.71
N VAL A 99 51.58 23.77 -10.54
CA VAL A 99 50.95 24.18 -11.81
C VAL A 99 50.86 23.02 -12.80
N THR A 100 51.84 22.12 -12.83
CA THR A 100 51.79 20.94 -13.71
C THR A 100 50.65 20.01 -13.32
N TYR A 101 50.48 19.70 -12.03
CA TYR A 101 49.36 18.90 -11.55
C TYR A 101 48.01 19.58 -11.80
N TRP A 102 47.94 20.91 -11.65
CA TRP A 102 46.75 21.69 -12.02
C TRP A 102 46.37 21.45 -13.49
N MET A 103 47.32 21.60 -14.41
CA MET A 103 47.07 21.41 -15.85
C MET A 103 46.60 19.99 -16.17
N LEU A 104 47.20 18.98 -15.53
CA LEU A 104 46.76 17.58 -15.70
C LEU A 104 45.34 17.36 -15.16
N ALA A 105 45.01 17.93 -14.00
CA ALA A 105 43.67 17.84 -13.42
C ALA A 105 42.63 18.53 -14.31
N ARG A 106 42.93 19.73 -14.82
CA ARG A 106 42.05 20.48 -15.73
C ARG A 106 41.85 19.76 -17.06
N PHE A 107 42.89 19.14 -17.61
CA PHE A 107 42.80 18.31 -18.80
C PHE A 107 41.80 17.17 -18.62
N ILE A 108 41.94 16.40 -17.54
CA ILE A 108 41.02 15.29 -17.23
C ILE A 108 39.59 15.82 -17.02
N GLN A 109 39.43 16.89 -16.26
CA GLN A 109 38.11 17.43 -15.92
C GLN A 109 37.39 17.99 -17.15
N SER A 110 38.04 18.86 -17.91
CA SER A 110 37.43 19.54 -19.08
C SER A 110 37.07 18.55 -20.19
N ILE A 111 37.96 17.60 -20.48
CA ILE A 111 37.71 16.56 -21.50
C ILE A 111 36.64 15.59 -21.03
N GLY A 112 36.69 15.13 -19.77
CA GLY A 112 35.70 14.20 -19.23
C GLY A 112 34.29 14.80 -19.22
N MET A 113 34.16 16.07 -18.79
CA MET A 113 32.90 16.80 -18.86
C MET A 113 32.43 17.00 -20.30
N PHE A 114 33.32 17.35 -21.24
CA PHE A 114 32.99 17.47 -22.65
C PHE A 114 32.52 16.15 -23.27
N ILE A 115 33.21 15.03 -23.00
CA ILE A 115 32.83 13.70 -23.46
C ILE A 115 31.45 13.30 -22.92
N ALA A 116 31.15 13.65 -21.66
CA ALA A 116 29.85 13.35 -21.06
C ALA A 116 28.68 13.90 -21.90
N ILE A 117 28.83 15.08 -22.53
CA ILE A 117 27.81 15.72 -23.38
C ILE A 117 27.27 14.77 -24.45
N PHE A 118 28.13 14.00 -25.10
CA PHE A 118 27.74 13.10 -26.19
C PHE A 118 26.85 11.94 -25.72
N TYR A 119 26.83 11.67 -24.41
CA TYR A 119 26.04 10.60 -23.79
C TYR A 119 24.79 11.11 -23.06
N MET A 120 24.47 12.41 -23.13
CA MET A 120 23.31 13.01 -22.42
C MET A 120 21.97 12.37 -22.81
N LYS A 121 21.81 11.94 -24.06
CA LYS A 121 20.57 11.33 -24.57
C LYS A 121 20.58 9.80 -24.52
N SER A 122 21.67 9.19 -24.07
CA SER A 122 21.81 7.74 -24.03
C SER A 122 21.05 7.18 -22.82
N PRO A 123 20.02 6.34 -23.03
CA PRO A 123 19.14 5.93 -21.94
C PRO A 123 19.79 4.92 -20.99
N LYS A 124 20.72 4.11 -21.47
CA LYS A 124 21.38 3.05 -20.69
C LYS A 124 22.88 3.04 -20.94
N ILE A 125 23.63 2.72 -19.89
CA ILE A 125 25.07 2.56 -19.98
C ILE A 125 25.41 1.24 -20.68
N SER A 126 26.30 1.29 -21.67
CA SER A 126 26.87 0.08 -22.27
C SER A 126 28.05 -0.42 -21.46
N ASP A 127 28.25 -1.74 -21.41
CA ASP A 127 29.36 -2.35 -20.68
C ASP A 127 30.73 -1.85 -21.16
N ARG A 128 30.85 -1.52 -22.46
CA ARG A 128 32.07 -0.95 -23.02
C ARG A 128 32.39 0.42 -22.40
N VAL A 129 31.42 1.34 -22.38
CA VAL A 129 31.61 2.68 -21.80
C VAL A 129 31.91 2.58 -20.30
N LYS A 130 31.20 1.69 -19.60
CA LYS A 130 31.44 1.40 -18.18
C LYS A 130 32.89 0.96 -17.94
N ARG A 131 33.35 -0.10 -18.61
CA ARG A 131 34.71 -0.62 -18.45
C ARG A 131 35.78 0.42 -18.79
N ILE A 132 35.63 1.11 -19.92
CA ILE A 132 36.59 2.14 -20.35
C ILE A 132 36.65 3.28 -19.33
N SER A 133 35.49 3.76 -18.84
CA SER A 133 35.47 4.85 -17.85
C SER A 133 36.22 4.47 -16.57
N TYR A 134 36.09 3.23 -16.06
CA TYR A 134 36.78 2.81 -14.84
C TYR A 134 38.31 2.72 -14.96
N LEU A 135 38.87 2.80 -16.16
CA LEU A 135 40.32 2.91 -16.35
C LEU A 135 40.86 4.32 -16.04
N LEU A 136 39.99 5.34 -15.99
CA LEU A 136 40.41 6.72 -15.84
C LEU A 136 41.01 7.06 -14.46
N PRO A 137 40.45 6.62 -13.31
CA PRO A 137 41.07 6.92 -12.02
C PRO A 137 42.44 6.26 -11.82
N PRO A 138 42.66 4.97 -12.16
CA PRO A 138 44.00 4.38 -12.18
C PRO A 138 44.95 5.11 -13.13
N PHE A 139 44.46 5.57 -14.28
CA PHE A 139 45.26 6.39 -15.20
C PHE A 139 45.67 7.71 -14.53
N SER A 140 44.78 8.41 -13.84
CA SER A 140 45.13 9.60 -13.04
C SER A 140 46.18 9.31 -11.97
N MET A 141 46.13 8.15 -11.31
CA MET A 141 47.17 7.76 -10.35
C MET A 141 48.53 7.58 -11.03
N LEU A 142 48.57 7.02 -12.24
CA LEU A 142 49.81 6.90 -13.03
C LEU A 142 50.33 8.28 -13.48
N LEU A 143 49.43 9.21 -13.81
CA LEU A 143 49.80 10.59 -14.19
C LEU A 143 50.58 11.32 -13.08
N ILE A 144 50.45 10.91 -11.81
CA ILE A 144 51.21 11.50 -10.69
C ILE A 144 52.73 11.37 -10.88
N PHE A 145 53.20 10.31 -11.55
CA PHE A 145 54.63 10.07 -11.74
C PHE A 145 55.22 10.75 -12.98
N ILE A 146 54.37 11.24 -13.89
CA ILE A 146 54.79 11.82 -15.17
C ILE A 146 55.58 13.14 -15.03
N PRO A 147 55.21 14.07 -14.12
CA PRO A 147 55.92 15.35 -13.99
C PRO A 147 57.42 15.23 -13.77
N ARG A 148 57.91 14.11 -13.21
CA ARG A 148 59.35 13.83 -13.05
C ARG A 148 60.12 13.81 -14.37
N TYR A 149 59.45 13.51 -15.48
CA TYR A 149 60.05 13.41 -16.81
C TYR A 149 59.77 14.64 -17.69
N LEU A 150 58.98 15.61 -17.21
CA LEU A 150 58.63 16.82 -17.94
C LEU A 150 59.61 17.96 -17.63
N PRO A 151 59.85 18.89 -18.58
CA PRO A 151 60.61 20.11 -18.30
C PRO A 151 59.96 20.91 -17.15
N THR A 152 60.77 21.32 -16.17
CA THR A 152 60.31 22.05 -14.97
C THR A 152 59.81 23.45 -15.27
N ASN A 153 59.92 23.95 -16.49
CA ASN A 153 59.44 25.26 -16.91
C ASN A 153 58.33 25.18 -17.96
N LEU A 154 57.70 24.01 -18.14
CA LEU A 154 56.72 23.78 -19.21
C LEU A 154 55.48 24.68 -19.09
N PHE A 155 54.96 24.84 -17.88
CA PHE A 155 53.72 25.60 -17.62
C PHE A 155 53.93 26.86 -16.79
N TYR A 156 54.99 26.91 -15.97
CA TYR A 156 55.31 28.06 -15.13
C TYR A 156 56.83 28.23 -15.01
N SER A 157 57.29 29.48 -14.99
CA SER A 157 58.69 29.82 -14.68
C SER A 157 58.72 31.06 -13.79
N GLU A 158 59.61 31.10 -12.81
CA GLU A 158 59.65 32.15 -11.79
C GLU A 158 59.86 33.56 -12.38
N ASN A 159 60.60 33.67 -13.50
CA ASN A 159 60.91 34.97 -14.12
C ASN A 159 59.81 35.50 -15.06
N ILE A 160 59.01 34.61 -15.66
CA ILE A 160 58.03 34.97 -16.72
C ILE A 160 56.59 34.78 -16.20
N GLY A 161 56.39 34.04 -15.11
CA GLY A 161 55.10 33.58 -14.65
C GLY A 161 54.59 32.41 -15.50
N THR A 162 53.31 32.45 -15.87
CA THR A 162 52.68 31.44 -16.73
C THR A 162 53.27 31.41 -18.15
N THR A 163 53.52 30.22 -18.70
CA THR A 163 54.02 30.08 -20.08
C THR A 163 52.92 30.29 -21.13
N PRO A 164 53.26 30.65 -22.39
CA PRO A 164 52.28 30.76 -23.48
C PRO A 164 51.50 29.46 -23.72
N LEU A 165 52.17 28.30 -23.57
CA LEU A 165 51.52 27.00 -23.70
C LEU A 165 50.43 26.81 -22.65
N LYS A 166 50.71 27.14 -21.37
CA LYS A 166 49.70 27.10 -20.30
C LYS A 166 48.52 27.99 -20.67
N SER A 167 48.75 29.24 -21.04
CA SER A 167 47.69 30.18 -21.38
C SER A 167 46.79 29.69 -22.52
N GLN A 168 47.37 29.07 -23.57
CA GLN A 168 46.60 28.50 -24.68
C GLN A 168 45.74 27.31 -24.23
N LEU A 169 46.27 26.44 -23.36
CA LEU A 169 45.53 25.32 -22.81
C LEU A 169 44.38 25.77 -21.90
N GLU A 170 44.56 26.82 -21.08
CA GLU A 170 43.49 27.38 -20.24
C GLU A 170 42.34 27.93 -21.09
N ILE A 171 42.65 28.59 -22.21
CA ILE A 171 41.62 29.04 -23.17
C ILE A 171 40.88 27.84 -23.75
N PHE A 172 41.60 26.77 -24.11
CA PHE A 172 41.00 25.54 -24.62
C PHE A 172 40.09 24.86 -23.58
N TYR A 173 40.55 24.70 -22.33
CA TYR A 173 39.74 24.13 -21.26
C TYR A 173 38.50 24.99 -20.95
N SER A 174 38.68 26.32 -20.91
CA SER A 174 37.59 27.27 -20.73
C SER A 174 36.51 27.10 -21.81
N LEU A 175 36.92 26.90 -23.08
CA LEU A 175 35.99 26.64 -24.18
C LEU A 175 35.23 25.32 -23.99
N LEU A 176 35.90 24.24 -23.57
CA LEU A 176 35.24 22.95 -23.32
C LEU A 176 34.18 23.04 -22.21
N PHE A 177 34.51 23.74 -21.11
CA PHE A 177 33.56 23.99 -20.03
C PHE A 177 32.39 24.88 -20.49
N PHE A 178 32.66 25.89 -21.32
CA PHE A 178 31.63 26.73 -21.90
C PHE A 178 30.66 25.92 -22.79
N VAL A 179 31.19 25.04 -23.64
CA VAL A 179 30.35 24.15 -24.46
C VAL A 179 29.53 23.22 -23.58
N PHE A 180 30.12 22.65 -22.52
CA PHE A 180 29.38 21.87 -21.52
C PHE A 180 28.22 22.65 -20.92
N ALA A 181 28.45 23.90 -20.53
CA ALA A 181 27.40 24.76 -19.98
C ALA A 181 26.26 24.96 -20.99
N ILE A 182 26.56 25.40 -22.21
CA ILE A 182 25.55 25.71 -23.25
C ILE A 182 24.73 24.47 -23.62
N MET A 183 25.36 23.31 -23.73
CA MET A 183 24.67 22.04 -24.01
C MET A 183 23.74 21.62 -22.86
N ASN A 184 24.04 22.04 -21.63
CA ASN A 184 23.24 21.80 -20.44
C ASN A 184 22.37 22.98 -20.01
N ARG A 185 22.15 24.00 -20.85
CA ARG A 185 21.39 25.23 -20.51
C ARG A 185 19.99 25.02 -19.93
N LYS A 186 19.37 23.85 -20.16
CA LYS A 186 18.05 23.51 -19.60
C LYS A 186 18.13 23.08 -18.13
N ASN A 187 19.29 22.61 -17.67
CA ASN A 187 19.55 22.26 -16.29
C ASN A 187 20.35 23.39 -15.64
N PRO A 188 19.75 24.17 -14.73
CA PRO A 188 20.38 25.40 -14.23
C PRO A 188 21.65 25.12 -13.43
N TYR A 189 21.71 23.99 -12.71
CA TYR A 189 22.89 23.58 -11.95
C TYR A 189 24.07 23.24 -12.87
N LEU A 190 23.85 22.39 -13.88
CA LEU A 190 24.91 22.03 -14.82
C LEU A 190 25.37 23.23 -15.68
N PHE A 191 24.43 24.10 -16.06
CA PHE A 191 24.72 25.34 -16.78
C PHE A 191 25.61 26.28 -15.97
N LEU A 192 25.21 26.63 -14.74
CA LEU A 192 26.00 27.49 -13.87
C LEU A 192 27.33 26.84 -13.51
N GLY A 193 27.34 25.53 -13.24
CA GLY A 193 28.57 24.78 -12.96
C GLY A 193 29.59 24.91 -14.10
N GLY A 194 29.18 24.65 -15.34
CA GLY A 194 30.04 24.78 -16.51
C GLY A 194 30.51 26.22 -16.77
N LEU A 195 29.62 27.22 -16.61
CA LEU A 195 30.01 28.63 -16.75
C LEU A 195 31.03 29.05 -15.69
N SER A 196 30.84 28.65 -14.44
CA SER A 196 31.76 28.94 -13.34
C SER A 196 33.13 28.32 -13.59
N PHE A 197 33.20 27.06 -14.08
CA PHE A 197 34.49 26.47 -14.50
C PHE A 197 35.12 27.23 -15.67
N SER A 198 34.35 27.62 -16.68
CA SER A 198 34.86 28.38 -17.82
C SER A 198 35.48 29.72 -17.37
N PHE A 199 34.78 30.50 -16.53
CA PHE A 199 35.30 31.77 -16.01
C PHE A 199 36.45 31.58 -15.02
N SER A 200 36.47 30.47 -14.29
CA SER A 200 37.60 30.08 -13.45
C SER A 200 38.88 29.96 -14.26
N GLU A 201 38.87 29.18 -15.36
CA GLU A 201 40.08 29.00 -16.19
C GLU A 201 40.53 30.31 -16.86
N LEU A 202 39.60 31.20 -17.23
CA LEU A 202 39.96 32.54 -17.74
C LEU A 202 40.74 33.36 -16.70
N SER A 203 40.46 33.16 -15.41
CA SER A 203 41.15 33.85 -14.32
C SER A 203 42.58 33.36 -14.11
N PHE A 204 42.91 32.17 -14.61
CA PHE A 204 44.24 31.54 -14.49
C PHE A 204 45.15 31.72 -15.72
N ILE A 205 44.72 32.47 -16.74
CA ILE A 205 45.44 32.62 -18.01
C ILE A 205 46.83 33.25 -17.83
N LYS A 206 46.91 34.32 -17.03
CA LYS A 206 48.16 35.06 -16.78
C LYS A 206 48.22 35.50 -15.33
N TYR A 207 49.33 35.18 -14.68
CA TYR A 207 49.74 35.71 -13.39
C TYR A 207 51.27 35.59 -13.25
N LEU A 208 51.86 36.47 -12.46
CA LEU A 208 53.30 36.44 -12.13
C LEU A 208 53.51 35.69 -10.82
N SER A 209 52.65 35.93 -9.83
CA SER A 209 52.69 35.33 -8.50
C SER A 209 51.47 34.46 -8.21
N PRO A 210 51.64 33.32 -7.51
CA PRO A 210 50.54 32.45 -7.09
C PRO A 210 49.59 33.12 -6.06
N PHE A 211 49.96 34.26 -5.47
CA PHE A 211 49.14 34.93 -4.44
C PHE A 211 48.31 36.11 -4.97
N GLU A 212 48.17 36.26 -6.29
CA GLU A 212 47.41 37.35 -6.92
C GLU A 212 45.90 37.19 -6.80
N TRP A 213 45.17 38.32 -6.73
CA TRP A 213 43.70 38.36 -6.59
C TRP A 213 42.96 37.59 -7.70
N THR A 214 43.54 37.51 -8.90
CA THR A 214 42.99 36.79 -10.07
C THR A 214 42.91 35.29 -9.80
N LEU A 215 43.90 34.70 -9.13
CA LEU A 215 43.84 33.28 -8.75
C LEU A 215 42.72 33.02 -7.75
N TRP A 216 42.55 33.91 -6.75
CA TRP A 216 41.48 33.77 -5.75
C TRP A 216 40.09 33.86 -6.37
N MET A 217 39.92 34.75 -7.35
CA MET A 217 38.69 34.79 -8.16
C MET A 217 38.50 33.46 -8.90
N GLY A 218 39.56 32.92 -9.51
CA GLY A 218 39.55 31.61 -10.14
C GLY A 218 39.13 30.48 -9.20
N HIS A 219 39.78 30.33 -8.04
CA HIS A 219 39.43 29.29 -7.06
C HIS A 219 38.01 29.44 -6.52
N THR A 220 37.54 30.68 -6.31
CA THR A 220 36.15 30.96 -5.91
C THR A 220 35.17 30.46 -6.96
N LEU A 221 35.42 30.78 -8.24
CA LEU A 221 34.60 30.33 -9.36
C LEU A 221 34.67 28.81 -9.54
N LYS A 222 35.84 28.18 -9.42
CA LYS A 222 35.99 26.71 -9.44
C LYS A 222 35.12 26.06 -8.38
N ILE A 223 35.16 26.56 -7.15
CA ILE A 223 34.37 26.00 -6.04
C ILE A 223 32.88 26.16 -6.30
N ILE A 224 32.42 27.35 -6.74
CA ILE A 224 31.04 27.55 -7.16
C ILE A 224 30.65 26.55 -8.26
N GLY A 225 31.56 26.30 -9.21
CA GLY A 225 31.41 25.30 -10.26
C GLY A 225 31.14 23.90 -9.69
N VAL A 226 32.05 23.42 -8.83
CA VAL A 226 31.94 22.10 -8.18
C VAL A 226 30.68 22.01 -7.32
N PHE A 227 30.33 23.05 -6.56
CA PHE A 227 29.09 23.10 -5.76
C PHE A 227 27.85 22.93 -6.63
N ASN A 228 27.76 23.62 -7.76
CA ASN A 228 26.60 23.50 -8.63
C ASN A 228 26.47 22.08 -9.20
N ILE A 229 27.58 21.43 -9.57
CA ILE A 229 27.54 20.01 -9.98
C ILE A 229 27.14 19.10 -8.80
N ALA A 230 27.58 19.38 -7.58
CA ALA A 230 27.16 18.64 -6.39
C ALA A 230 25.67 18.81 -6.09
N PHE A 231 25.13 20.02 -6.21
CA PHE A 231 23.70 20.28 -6.06
C PHE A 231 22.88 19.57 -7.14
N PHE A 232 23.33 19.57 -8.40
CA PHE A 232 22.74 18.73 -9.43
C PHE A 232 22.64 17.28 -8.97
N THR A 233 23.76 16.74 -8.48
CA THR A 233 23.86 15.35 -8.03
C THR A 233 22.94 15.04 -6.84
N LEU A 234 23.01 15.84 -5.77
CA LEU A 234 22.24 15.63 -4.55
C LEU A 234 20.74 15.85 -4.75
N VAL A 235 20.34 16.89 -5.48
CA VAL A 235 18.91 17.19 -5.69
C VAL A 235 18.26 16.10 -6.53
N ASN A 236 18.88 15.70 -7.63
CA ASN A 236 18.26 14.76 -8.58
C ASN A 236 18.34 13.30 -8.12
N PHE A 237 19.40 12.90 -7.40
CA PHE A 237 19.65 11.50 -7.10
C PHE A 237 19.58 11.15 -5.60
N VAL A 238 19.38 12.13 -4.72
CA VAL A 238 19.20 11.90 -3.28
C VAL A 238 17.88 12.52 -2.80
N TYR A 239 17.74 13.85 -2.89
CA TYR A 239 16.60 14.55 -2.31
C TYR A 239 15.27 14.23 -2.99
N ASN A 240 15.19 14.31 -4.33
CA ASN A 240 13.94 14.05 -5.05
C ASN A 240 13.46 12.59 -4.86
N PRO A 241 14.30 11.55 -5.02
CA PRO A 241 13.89 10.17 -4.75
C PRO A 241 13.41 9.95 -3.31
N LEU A 242 14.08 10.53 -2.31
CA LEU A 242 13.65 10.40 -0.92
C LEU A 242 12.32 11.10 -0.66
N LYS A 243 12.08 12.24 -1.31
CA LYS A 243 10.81 12.95 -1.22
C LYS A 243 9.67 12.14 -1.85
N GLU A 244 9.90 11.54 -3.01
CA GLU A 244 8.93 10.68 -3.70
C GLU A 244 8.60 9.45 -2.85
N TYR A 245 9.63 8.79 -2.30
CA TYR A 245 9.47 7.66 -1.38
C TYR A 245 8.63 8.04 -0.15
N ARG A 246 8.86 9.22 0.44
CA ARG A 246 8.07 9.69 1.60
C ARG A 246 6.59 9.87 1.24
N ILE A 247 6.30 10.49 0.09
CA ILE A 247 4.92 10.70 -0.37
C ILE A 247 4.22 9.35 -0.61
N LEU A 248 4.89 8.42 -1.31
CA LEU A 248 4.37 7.07 -1.53
C LEU A 248 4.14 6.33 -0.21
N SER A 249 5.06 6.41 0.74
CA SER A 249 4.92 5.78 2.05
C SER A 249 3.73 6.33 2.84
N GLU A 250 3.46 7.63 2.76
CA GLU A 250 2.30 8.26 3.38
C GLU A 250 0.98 7.80 2.74
N GLU A 251 0.97 7.65 1.40
CA GLU A 251 -0.17 7.13 0.64
C GLU A 251 -0.49 5.67 1.01
N TYR A 252 0.51 4.78 1.00
CA TYR A 252 0.35 3.38 1.42
C TYR A 252 -0.12 3.25 2.86
N LYS A 253 0.35 4.11 3.78
CA LYS A 253 -0.10 4.10 5.17
C LYS A 253 -1.58 4.46 5.27
N ARG A 254 -2.05 5.43 4.48
CA ARG A 254 -3.46 5.84 4.44
C ARG A 254 -4.36 4.78 3.82
N GLU A 255 -3.91 4.11 2.76
CA GLU A 255 -4.65 2.99 2.17
C GLU A 255 -4.71 1.79 3.13
N GLY A 256 -3.60 1.45 3.78
CA GLY A 256 -3.54 0.40 4.79
C GLY A 256 -4.49 0.65 5.96
N SER A 257 -4.58 1.90 6.45
CA SER A 257 -5.53 2.23 7.52
C SER A 257 -6.99 2.09 7.08
N LYS A 258 -7.34 2.49 5.84
CA LYS A 258 -8.69 2.31 5.29
C LYS A 258 -9.06 0.84 5.16
N LEU A 259 -8.15 0.02 4.64
CA LEU A 259 -8.38 -1.43 4.51
C LEU A 259 -8.58 -2.08 5.89
N SER A 260 -7.76 -1.72 6.88
CA SER A 260 -7.91 -2.21 8.25
C SER A 260 -9.26 -1.82 8.87
N GLU A 261 -9.74 -0.59 8.61
CA GLU A 261 -11.05 -0.13 9.07
C GLU A 261 -12.19 -0.92 8.39
N SER A 262 -12.12 -1.14 7.08
CA SER A 262 -13.09 -1.97 6.34
C SER A 262 -13.12 -3.41 6.85
N ILE A 263 -11.97 -4.05 7.09
CA ILE A 263 -11.90 -5.40 7.66
C ILE A 263 -12.51 -5.43 9.06
N SER A 264 -12.20 -4.44 9.91
CA SER A 264 -12.77 -4.35 11.26
C SER A 264 -14.29 -4.21 11.22
N ASN A 265 -14.83 -3.43 10.27
CA ASN A 265 -16.28 -3.30 10.09
C ASN A 265 -16.93 -4.62 9.67
N ILE A 266 -16.32 -5.34 8.71
CA ILE A 266 -16.82 -6.66 8.26
C ILE A 266 -16.84 -7.66 9.44
N ILE A 267 -15.77 -7.74 10.23
CA ILE A 267 -15.69 -8.65 11.40
C ILE A 267 -16.77 -8.30 12.43
N ASN A 268 -16.91 -7.01 12.76
CA ASN A 268 -17.92 -6.56 13.73
C ASN A 268 -19.34 -6.86 13.25
N THR A 269 -19.64 -6.62 11.97
CA THR A 269 -20.94 -6.98 11.37
C THR A 269 -21.19 -8.49 11.43
N GLN A 270 -20.19 -9.30 11.10
CA GLN A 270 -20.28 -10.76 11.18
C GLN A 270 -20.56 -11.24 12.61
N GLU A 271 -19.88 -10.70 13.62
CA GLU A 271 -20.07 -11.05 15.03
C GLU A 271 -21.49 -10.72 15.49
N LYS A 272 -22.00 -9.53 15.14
CA LYS A 272 -23.39 -9.14 15.44
C LYS A 272 -24.42 -10.05 14.79
N ILE A 273 -24.21 -10.40 13.52
CA ILE A 273 -25.08 -11.33 12.77
C ILE A 273 -25.10 -12.70 13.47
N LEU A 274 -23.93 -13.24 13.81
CA LEU A 274 -23.82 -14.55 14.47
C LEU A 274 -24.52 -14.55 15.83
N ASN A 275 -24.28 -13.54 16.66
CA ASN A 275 -24.95 -13.40 17.95
C ASN A 275 -26.48 -13.35 17.80
N THR A 276 -26.97 -12.64 16.78
CA THR A 276 -28.40 -12.50 16.50
C THR A 276 -29.00 -13.82 16.00
N LEU A 277 -28.28 -14.56 15.14
CA LEU A 277 -28.71 -15.90 14.70
C LEU A 277 -28.75 -16.90 15.85
N HIS A 278 -27.78 -16.86 16.78
CA HIS A 278 -27.79 -17.70 17.97
C HIS A 278 -29.05 -17.46 18.81
N LEU A 279 -29.41 -16.20 19.06
CA LEU A 279 -30.63 -15.86 19.76
C LEU A 279 -31.90 -16.31 18.99
N ALA A 280 -31.89 -16.20 17.66
CA ALA A 280 -33.01 -16.62 16.83
C ALA A 280 -33.25 -18.14 16.87
N LEU A 281 -32.21 -18.95 17.06
CA LEU A 281 -32.34 -20.41 17.20
C LEU A 281 -33.06 -20.82 18.50
N ASP A 282 -32.99 -19.99 19.53
CA ASP A 282 -33.63 -20.24 20.84
C ASP A 282 -35.07 -19.71 20.92
N CYS A 283 -35.56 -19.02 19.88
CA CYS A 283 -36.93 -18.50 19.82
C CYS A 283 -37.98 -19.61 19.81
N LYS A 284 -39.10 -19.39 20.52
CA LYS A 284 -40.18 -20.39 20.67
C LYS A 284 -41.28 -20.24 19.62
N ASP A 285 -41.44 -19.04 19.08
CA ASP A 285 -42.43 -18.71 18.08
C ASP A 285 -41.92 -17.68 17.06
N THR A 286 -42.75 -17.43 16.05
CA THR A 286 -42.45 -16.53 14.95
C THR A 286 -42.51 -15.05 15.34
N GLU A 287 -43.21 -14.69 16.43
CA GLU A 287 -43.28 -13.31 16.90
C GLU A 287 -41.97 -12.88 17.57
N GLU A 288 -41.33 -13.77 18.33
CA GLU A 288 -40.02 -13.53 18.93
C GLU A 288 -38.94 -13.25 17.87
N ILE A 289 -38.93 -14.03 16.77
CA ILE A 289 -38.01 -13.80 15.64
C ILE A 289 -38.26 -12.42 15.01
N ASN A 290 -39.52 -12.04 14.80
CA ASN A 290 -39.87 -10.75 14.20
C ASN A 290 -39.37 -9.58 15.06
N ARG A 291 -39.50 -9.65 16.39
CA ARG A 291 -38.98 -8.61 17.30
C ARG A 291 -37.46 -8.52 17.22
N LEU A 292 -36.78 -9.66 17.27
CA LEU A 292 -35.33 -9.73 17.20
C LEU A 292 -34.77 -9.16 15.88
N LEU A 293 -35.47 -9.42 14.77
CA LEU A 293 -35.18 -8.83 13.47
C LEU A 293 -35.30 -7.31 13.46
N VAL A 294 -36.40 -6.79 13.99
CA VAL A 294 -36.65 -5.34 14.09
C VAL A 294 -35.59 -4.67 14.96
N GLU A 295 -35.29 -5.23 16.12
CA GLU A 295 -34.26 -4.72 17.03
C GLU A 295 -32.88 -4.68 16.38
N PHE A 296 -32.50 -5.72 15.61
CA PHE A 296 -31.24 -5.75 14.89
C PHE A 296 -31.14 -4.61 13.89
N PHE A 297 -32.12 -4.46 12.99
CA PHE A 297 -32.07 -3.43 11.95
C PHE A 297 -32.19 -2.01 12.50
N GLU A 298 -32.95 -1.82 13.59
CA GLU A 298 -33.02 -0.53 14.29
C GLU A 298 -31.70 -0.14 14.94
N LYS A 299 -31.07 -1.08 15.66
CA LYS A 299 -29.80 -0.85 16.34
C LYS A 299 -28.67 -0.55 15.35
N GLU A 300 -28.64 -1.27 14.24
CA GLU A 300 -27.65 -1.07 13.18
C GLU A 300 -28.00 0.10 12.25
N LYS A 301 -29.18 0.70 12.40
CA LYS A 301 -29.68 1.84 11.60
C LYS A 301 -29.65 1.55 10.10
N ILE A 302 -29.86 0.29 9.71
CA ILE A 302 -29.82 -0.12 8.32
C ILE A 302 -31.20 0.12 7.71
N PRO A 303 -31.30 0.90 6.61
CA PRO A 303 -32.57 1.07 5.93
C PRO A 303 -33.05 -0.26 5.35
N VAL A 304 -34.18 -0.76 5.84
CA VAL A 304 -34.78 -2.03 5.45
C VAL A 304 -36.29 -1.90 5.31
N ALA A 305 -36.85 -2.59 4.33
CA ALA A 305 -38.28 -2.78 4.18
C ALA A 305 -38.59 -4.26 3.95
N VAL A 306 -39.63 -4.76 4.62
CA VAL A 306 -40.06 -6.15 4.58
C VAL A 306 -41.49 -6.20 4.05
N PHE A 307 -41.70 -7.03 3.04
CA PHE A 307 -42.98 -7.25 2.40
C PHE A 307 -43.35 -8.73 2.53
N TYR A 308 -44.63 -9.00 2.78
CA TYR A 308 -45.21 -10.34 2.78
C TYR A 308 -46.36 -10.36 1.77
N ASP A 309 -46.29 -11.26 0.78
CA ASP A 309 -47.26 -11.33 -0.33
C ASP A 309 -47.51 -9.95 -0.96
N LYS A 310 -46.42 -9.19 -1.20
CA LYS A 310 -46.40 -7.82 -1.73
C LYS A 310 -47.00 -6.72 -0.84
N ASN A 311 -47.49 -7.04 0.35
CA ASN A 311 -47.95 -6.06 1.31
C ASN A 311 -46.80 -5.66 2.23
N LEU A 312 -46.64 -4.36 2.48
CA LEU A 312 -45.62 -3.85 3.41
C LEU A 312 -45.95 -4.32 4.84
N VAL A 313 -44.99 -4.98 5.48
CA VAL A 313 -45.09 -5.45 6.87
C VAL A 313 -44.28 -4.54 7.80
N TYR A 314 -43.08 -4.15 7.38
CA TYR A 314 -42.18 -3.33 8.17
C TYR A 314 -41.33 -2.44 7.27
N LYS A 315 -41.03 -1.22 7.73
CA LYS A 315 -40.02 -0.35 7.12
C LYS A 315 -39.31 0.47 8.18
N ASN A 316 -38.02 0.70 7.95
CA ASN A 316 -37.22 1.63 8.71
C ASN A 316 -36.15 2.22 7.78
N PRO A 317 -35.99 3.55 7.68
CA PRO A 317 -36.80 4.61 8.30
C PRO A 317 -38.19 4.74 7.63
N SER A 318 -39.13 5.42 8.30
CA SER A 318 -40.52 5.61 7.82
C SER A 318 -40.63 6.27 6.45
N SER A 319 -39.57 6.96 6.01
CA SER A 319 -39.46 7.60 4.70
C SER A 319 -39.25 6.63 3.53
N LEU A 320 -39.02 5.35 3.79
CA LEU A 320 -38.88 4.35 2.72
C LEU A 320 -40.21 4.15 1.95
N PRO A 321 -40.15 3.88 0.64
CA PRO A 321 -41.32 3.65 -0.19
C PRO A 321 -42.21 2.50 0.29
N GLU A 322 -43.51 2.59 0.01
CA GLU A 322 -44.51 1.61 0.45
C GLU A 322 -44.81 0.52 -0.58
N LYS A 323 -44.32 0.68 -1.80
CA LYS A 323 -44.42 -0.31 -2.87
C LYS A 323 -43.03 -0.77 -3.30
N ILE A 324 -42.92 -2.03 -3.68
CA ILE A 324 -41.66 -2.65 -4.11
C ILE A 324 -41.13 -1.96 -5.38
N GLU A 325 -42.03 -1.54 -6.28
CA GLU A 325 -41.69 -0.93 -7.56
C GLU A 325 -41.04 0.45 -7.44
N ASP A 326 -41.22 1.12 -6.29
CA ASP A 326 -40.71 2.46 -6.04
C ASP A 326 -39.24 2.47 -5.54
N TYR A 327 -38.64 1.29 -5.35
CA TYR A 327 -37.24 1.17 -4.91
C TYR A 327 -36.26 1.17 -6.09
N ASN A 328 -35.21 2.00 -5.98
CA ASN A 328 -34.11 1.99 -6.94
C ASN A 328 -33.15 0.81 -6.68
N LEU A 329 -33.09 -0.15 -7.61
CA LEU A 329 -32.25 -1.35 -7.53
C LEU A 329 -30.73 -1.09 -7.67
N GLU A 330 -30.32 0.14 -8.02
CA GLU A 330 -28.91 0.53 -7.96
C GLU A 330 -28.47 0.86 -6.53
N VAL A 331 -29.41 1.25 -5.66
CA VAL A 331 -29.18 1.69 -4.28
C VAL A 331 -29.63 0.65 -3.27
N PHE A 332 -30.65 -0.15 -3.61
CA PHE A 332 -31.22 -1.17 -2.75
C PHE A 332 -31.09 -2.54 -3.39
N ASP A 333 -30.81 -3.53 -2.57
CA ASP A 333 -30.84 -4.92 -2.94
C ASP A 333 -32.13 -5.58 -2.47
N LYS A 334 -32.62 -6.51 -3.31
CA LYS A 334 -33.83 -7.29 -3.05
C LYS A 334 -33.45 -8.74 -2.74
N ILE A 335 -33.99 -9.27 -1.65
CA ILE A 335 -33.87 -10.67 -1.22
C ILE A 335 -35.28 -11.24 -1.10
N GLU A 336 -35.58 -12.32 -1.83
CA GLU A 336 -36.93 -12.90 -1.89
C GLU A 336 -36.90 -14.40 -1.59
N LYS A 337 -37.77 -14.86 -0.67
CA LYS A 337 -37.95 -16.28 -0.35
C LYS A 337 -39.33 -16.50 0.29
N GLU A 338 -40.04 -17.56 -0.15
CA GLU A 338 -41.30 -18.02 0.46
C GLU A 338 -42.37 -16.93 0.65
N GLY A 339 -42.52 -16.02 -0.33
CA GLY A 339 -43.50 -14.92 -0.30
C GLY A 339 -43.05 -13.70 0.51
N VAL A 340 -41.91 -13.76 1.19
CA VAL A 340 -41.28 -12.63 1.87
C VAL A 340 -40.26 -11.97 0.94
N THR A 341 -40.37 -10.64 0.78
CA THR A 341 -39.39 -9.81 0.11
C THR A 341 -38.77 -8.84 1.11
N VAL A 342 -37.45 -8.88 1.26
CA VAL A 342 -36.69 -7.92 2.05
C VAL A 342 -35.90 -7.03 1.09
N ILE A 343 -36.08 -5.73 1.24
CA ILE A 343 -35.34 -4.71 0.52
C ILE A 343 -34.41 -4.03 1.51
N ILE A 344 -33.12 -4.05 1.25
CA ILE A 344 -32.08 -3.50 2.13
C ILE A 344 -31.20 -2.55 1.34
N LYS A 345 -30.78 -1.44 1.95
CA LYS A 345 -29.87 -0.50 1.30
C LYS A 345 -28.49 -1.13 1.11
N ARG A 346 -27.90 -0.97 -0.07
CA ARG A 346 -26.54 -1.41 -0.39
C ARG A 346 -25.53 -0.41 0.21
N GLU A 347 -24.66 -0.88 1.08
CA GLU A 347 -23.50 -0.11 1.57
C GLU A 347 -22.24 -0.50 0.78
N ASP A 348 -21.76 -1.72 0.99
CA ASP A 348 -20.72 -2.36 0.18
C ASP A 348 -21.10 -3.82 -0.11
N GLU A 349 -20.49 -4.41 -1.14
CA GLU A 349 -20.81 -5.75 -1.60
C GLU A 349 -20.56 -6.82 -0.51
N SER A 350 -19.50 -6.68 0.29
CA SER A 350 -19.14 -7.68 1.31
C SER A 350 -20.14 -7.68 2.45
N THR A 351 -20.47 -6.49 2.98
CA THR A 351 -21.47 -6.33 4.04
C THR A 351 -22.86 -6.76 3.55
N PHE A 352 -23.23 -6.44 2.31
CA PHE A 352 -24.48 -6.93 1.73
C PHE A 352 -24.55 -8.47 1.67
N GLN A 353 -23.47 -9.15 1.25
CA GLN A 353 -23.47 -10.63 1.26
C GLN A 353 -23.65 -11.20 2.67
N LEU A 354 -23.06 -10.56 3.70
CA LEU A 354 -23.29 -10.95 5.09
C LEU A 354 -24.76 -10.80 5.48
N TYR A 355 -25.39 -9.66 5.20
CA TYR A 355 -26.82 -9.46 5.48
C TYR A 355 -27.71 -10.41 4.68
N LYS A 356 -27.36 -10.70 3.43
CA LYS A 356 -28.09 -11.66 2.60
C LYS A 356 -28.06 -13.06 3.22
N ILE A 357 -26.90 -13.54 3.63
CA ILE A 357 -26.76 -14.82 4.32
C ILE A 357 -27.58 -14.80 5.63
N PHE A 358 -27.45 -13.74 6.42
CA PHE A 358 -28.20 -13.56 7.66
C PHE A 358 -29.72 -13.68 7.45
N ILE A 359 -30.28 -12.94 6.48
CA ILE A 359 -31.71 -12.93 6.16
C ILE A 359 -32.17 -14.31 5.67
N LEU A 360 -31.39 -14.97 4.79
CA LEU A 360 -31.70 -16.30 4.29
C LEU A 360 -31.68 -17.37 5.40
N SER A 361 -30.74 -17.26 6.33
CA SER A 361 -30.66 -18.12 7.53
C SER A 361 -31.89 -17.92 8.41
N LEU A 362 -32.30 -16.67 8.65
CA LEU A 362 -33.50 -16.38 9.42
C LEU A 362 -34.78 -16.90 8.76
N PHE A 363 -34.91 -16.80 7.44
CA PHE A 363 -36.02 -17.44 6.73
C PHE A 363 -36.04 -18.95 6.98
N SER A 364 -34.87 -19.61 6.98
CA SER A 364 -34.81 -21.04 7.28
C SER A 364 -35.26 -21.36 8.71
N ILE A 365 -34.84 -20.55 9.70
CA ILE A 365 -35.24 -20.73 11.11
C ILE A 365 -36.75 -20.51 11.25
N TYR A 366 -37.27 -19.44 10.64
CA TYR A 366 -38.69 -19.11 10.63
C TYR A 366 -39.55 -20.25 10.07
N SER A 367 -39.18 -20.79 8.91
CA SER A 367 -39.91 -21.90 8.29
C SER A 367 -39.86 -23.15 9.18
N ASN A 368 -38.70 -23.47 9.77
CA ASN A 368 -38.57 -24.60 10.71
C ASN A 368 -39.46 -24.45 11.95
N LEU A 369 -39.54 -23.27 12.56
CA LEU A 369 -40.44 -23.03 13.69
C LEU A 369 -41.90 -23.21 13.28
N ARG A 370 -42.30 -22.66 12.14
CA ARG A 370 -43.66 -22.81 11.60
C ARG A 370 -44.00 -24.28 11.35
N TYR A 371 -43.12 -25.05 10.73
CA TYR A 371 -43.32 -26.50 10.54
C TYR A 371 -43.45 -27.23 11.88
N THR A 372 -42.62 -26.90 12.86
CA THR A 372 -42.67 -27.50 14.20
C THR A 372 -43.99 -27.19 14.91
N GLN A 373 -44.52 -25.97 14.78
CA GLN A 373 -45.81 -25.58 15.33
C GLN A 373 -46.97 -26.34 14.66
N ILE A 374 -46.97 -26.44 13.33
CA ILE A 374 -47.97 -27.20 12.57
C ILE A 374 -47.94 -28.68 12.99
N LEU A 375 -46.75 -29.28 13.09
CA LEU A 375 -46.58 -30.67 13.56
C LEU A 375 -47.14 -30.86 14.97
N LYS A 376 -46.85 -29.94 15.90
CA LYS A 376 -47.41 -29.95 17.26
C LYS A 376 -48.94 -29.86 17.25
N GLU A 377 -49.51 -28.96 16.44
CA GLU A 377 -50.96 -28.79 16.35
C GLU A 377 -51.65 -30.02 15.72
N MET A 378 -51.08 -30.59 14.66
CA MET A 378 -51.55 -31.85 14.06
C MET A 378 -51.45 -33.01 15.04
N GLY A 379 -50.38 -33.07 15.83
CA GLY A 379 -50.24 -34.04 16.92
C GLY A 379 -51.38 -33.94 17.93
N ARG A 380 -51.67 -32.71 18.43
CA ARG A 380 -52.79 -32.48 19.36
C ARG A 380 -54.15 -32.82 18.73
N LYS A 381 -54.38 -32.46 17.47
CA LYS A 381 -55.61 -32.80 16.74
C LYS A 381 -55.78 -34.31 16.57
N ARG A 382 -54.71 -35.03 16.21
CA ARG A 382 -54.69 -36.50 16.14
C ARG A 382 -55.00 -37.13 17.49
N GLU A 383 -54.36 -36.67 18.56
CA GLU A 383 -54.60 -37.16 19.93
C GLU A 383 -56.06 -36.93 20.36
N SER A 384 -56.58 -35.73 20.16
CA SER A 384 -57.98 -35.39 20.46
C SER A 384 -58.97 -36.24 19.65
N PHE A 385 -58.69 -36.50 18.37
CA PHE A 385 -59.51 -37.35 17.52
C PHE A 385 -59.53 -38.79 18.05
N ILE A 386 -58.36 -39.39 18.31
CA ILE A 386 -58.26 -40.76 18.84
C ILE A 386 -59.01 -40.89 20.16
N LYS A 387 -58.87 -39.93 21.09
CA LYS A 387 -59.58 -39.93 22.37
C LYS A 387 -61.10 -39.86 22.19
N LYS A 388 -61.58 -38.94 21.36
CA LYS A 388 -63.02 -38.76 21.12
C LYS A 388 -63.66 -39.99 20.45
N THR A 389 -63.04 -40.47 19.36
CA THR A 389 -63.52 -41.65 18.62
C THR A 389 -63.56 -42.90 19.50
N SER A 390 -62.53 -43.11 20.33
CA SER A 390 -62.49 -44.27 21.24
C SER A 390 -63.57 -44.21 22.31
N HIS A 391 -63.86 -43.03 22.87
CA HIS A 391 -64.96 -42.84 23.82
C HIS A 391 -66.32 -43.12 23.16
N GLU A 392 -66.53 -42.64 21.94
CA GLU A 392 -67.76 -42.88 21.19
C GLU A 392 -67.97 -44.36 20.82
N PHE A 393 -66.91 -45.13 20.56
CA PHE A 393 -67.01 -46.59 20.35
C PHE A 393 -67.21 -47.38 21.65
N ARG A 394 -66.61 -46.95 22.76
CA ARG A 394 -66.74 -47.65 24.05
C ARG A 394 -68.18 -47.65 24.55
N ASN A 395 -68.92 -46.56 24.35
CA ASN A 395 -70.32 -46.43 24.78
C ASN A 395 -71.25 -47.53 24.24
N PRO A 396 -71.40 -47.74 22.92
CA PRO A 396 -72.25 -48.80 22.38
C PRO A 396 -71.71 -50.20 22.68
N LEU A 397 -70.39 -50.41 22.73
CA LEU A 397 -69.81 -51.71 23.11
C LEU A 397 -70.13 -52.08 24.57
N CYS A 398 -70.14 -51.10 25.48
CA CYS A 398 -70.54 -51.30 26.87
C CYS A 398 -72.02 -51.70 26.96
N VAL A 399 -72.89 -51.06 26.16
CA VAL A 399 -74.32 -51.38 26.08
C VAL A 399 -74.53 -52.79 25.50
N ILE A 400 -73.87 -53.14 24.39
CA ILE A 400 -73.93 -54.46 23.76
C ILE A 400 -73.42 -55.54 24.74
N SER A 401 -72.29 -55.29 25.40
CA SER A 401 -71.75 -56.18 26.43
C SER A 401 -72.73 -56.36 27.60
N GLY A 402 -73.41 -55.29 28.04
CA GLY A 402 -74.42 -55.35 29.09
C GLY A 402 -75.62 -56.22 28.71
N TYR A 403 -76.16 -56.04 27.50
CA TYR A 403 -77.25 -56.90 26.99
C TYR A 403 -76.82 -58.35 26.84
N ILE A 404 -75.60 -58.61 26.35
CA ILE A 404 -75.04 -59.97 26.25
C ILE A 404 -74.92 -60.61 27.63
N GLN A 405 -74.48 -59.87 28.65
CA GLN A 405 -74.40 -60.37 30.03
C GLN A 405 -75.78 -60.72 30.61
N LEU A 406 -76.80 -59.88 30.36
CA LEU A 406 -78.19 -60.17 30.77
C LEU A 406 -78.74 -61.43 30.08
N LEU A 407 -78.47 -61.59 28.78
CA LEU A 407 -78.85 -62.78 28.02
C LEU A 407 -78.14 -64.03 28.54
N LYS A 408 -76.86 -63.93 28.93
CA LYS A 408 -76.09 -65.02 29.55
C LYS A 408 -76.58 -65.37 30.97
N ALA A 409 -77.08 -64.40 31.72
CA ALA A 409 -77.58 -64.58 33.09
C ALA A 409 -78.99 -65.25 33.16
N GLY A 410 -79.62 -65.52 32.03
CA GLY A 410 -80.89 -66.26 31.96
C GLY A 410 -82.15 -65.44 32.28
N TYR A 411 -82.09 -64.12 32.13
CA TYR A 411 -83.18 -63.21 32.53
C TYR A 411 -84.45 -63.26 31.63
N TYR A 412 -84.39 -63.92 30.47
CA TYR A 412 -85.43 -63.89 29.42
C TYR A 412 -85.83 -65.29 28.90
N GLU A 413 -85.87 -66.32 29.77
CA GLU A 413 -86.19 -67.74 29.48
C GLU A 413 -85.00 -68.63 29.00
N GLU A 414 -85.16 -69.96 29.08
CA GLU A 414 -84.12 -70.92 28.65
C GLU A 414 -83.94 -70.92 27.13
N PHE A 415 -82.85 -70.31 26.67
CA PHE A 415 -82.49 -70.30 25.27
C PHE A 415 -82.03 -71.68 24.74
N PRO A 416 -82.39 -72.07 23.50
CA PRO A 416 -81.86 -73.25 22.82
C PRO A 416 -80.32 -73.23 22.75
N SER A 417 -79.68 -74.41 22.77
CA SER A 417 -78.21 -74.56 22.77
C SER A 417 -77.51 -73.78 21.65
N ARG A 418 -78.09 -73.75 20.45
CA ARG A 418 -77.56 -72.98 19.29
C ARG A 418 -77.56 -71.46 19.51
N LEU A 419 -78.52 -70.93 20.27
CA LEU A 419 -78.60 -69.49 20.55
C LEU A 419 -77.59 -69.09 21.65
N LYS A 420 -77.33 -69.98 22.61
CA LYS A 420 -76.27 -69.81 23.63
C LYS A 420 -74.88 -69.73 22.98
N GLU A 421 -74.61 -70.54 21.96
CA GLU A 421 -73.36 -70.45 21.17
C GLU A 421 -73.23 -69.10 20.46
N ILE A 422 -74.28 -68.62 19.79
CA ILE A 422 -74.30 -67.32 19.11
C ILE A 422 -74.06 -66.16 20.08
N ILE A 423 -74.72 -66.17 21.25
CA ILE A 423 -74.52 -65.15 22.30
C ILE A 423 -73.09 -65.19 22.84
N ASN A 424 -72.49 -66.38 22.95
CA ASN A 424 -71.10 -66.52 23.37
C ASN A 424 -70.12 -65.96 22.33
N GLU A 425 -70.34 -66.22 21.05
CA GLU A 425 -69.58 -65.63 19.94
C GLU A 425 -69.73 -64.09 19.88
N MET A 426 -70.91 -63.56 20.17
CA MET A 426 -71.15 -62.11 20.29
C MET A 426 -70.38 -61.50 21.47
N ASP A 427 -70.31 -62.19 22.61
CA ASP A 427 -69.53 -61.76 23.77
C ASP A 427 -68.02 -61.71 23.44
N ILE A 428 -67.51 -62.78 22.84
CA ILE A 428 -66.10 -62.87 22.41
C ILE A 428 -65.77 -61.76 21.40
N SER A 429 -66.65 -61.54 20.42
CA SER A 429 -66.48 -60.50 19.41
C SER A 429 -66.53 -59.09 20.01
N THR A 430 -67.44 -58.82 20.95
CA THR A 430 -67.57 -57.52 21.62
C THR A 430 -66.36 -57.23 22.50
N LYS A 431 -65.88 -58.22 23.26
CA LYS A 431 -64.63 -58.12 24.05
C LYS A 431 -63.42 -57.84 23.16
N ARG A 432 -63.31 -58.56 22.04
CA ARG A 432 -62.22 -58.37 21.07
C ARG A 432 -62.23 -56.96 20.46
N ILE A 433 -63.40 -56.42 20.12
CA ILE A 433 -63.51 -55.04 19.62
C ILE A 433 -63.16 -54.03 20.73
N SER A 434 -63.59 -54.25 21.96
CA SER A 434 -63.23 -53.40 23.11
C SER A 434 -61.72 -53.37 23.35
N GLU A 435 -61.04 -54.52 23.28
CA GLU A 435 -59.59 -54.60 23.39
C GLU A 435 -58.86 -53.87 22.25
N LEU A 436 -59.40 -53.92 21.03
CA LEU A 436 -58.85 -53.17 19.89
C LEU A 436 -59.00 -51.66 20.08
N VAL A 437 -60.14 -51.19 20.60
CA VAL A 437 -60.35 -49.77 20.94
C VAL A 437 -59.38 -49.32 22.05
N ASP A 438 -59.15 -50.15 23.07
CA ASP A 438 -58.20 -49.85 24.14
C ASP A 438 -56.74 -49.83 23.64
N LYS A 439 -56.39 -50.70 22.68
CA LYS A 439 -55.08 -50.66 22.02
C LYS A 439 -54.91 -49.40 21.17
N LEU A 440 -55.96 -48.97 20.46
CA LEU A 440 -55.95 -47.71 19.69
C LEU A 440 -55.69 -46.50 20.61
N LEU A 441 -56.30 -46.47 21.79
CA LEU A 441 -56.05 -45.44 22.82
C LEU A 441 -54.59 -45.44 23.29
N LYS A 442 -54.03 -46.61 23.60
CA LYS A 442 -52.62 -46.73 24.03
C LYS A 442 -51.63 -46.26 22.96
N VAL A 443 -51.93 -46.48 21.68
CA VAL A 443 -51.12 -45.94 20.56
C VAL A 443 -51.23 -44.41 20.50
N GLY A 444 -52.41 -43.85 20.79
CA GLY A 444 -52.61 -42.40 20.90
C GLY A 444 -51.84 -41.74 22.05
N ASP A 445 -51.70 -42.43 23.19
CA ASP A 445 -50.97 -41.92 24.37
C ASP A 445 -49.44 -42.23 24.33
N GLY A 446 -49.02 -43.26 23.59
CA GLY A 446 -47.64 -43.77 23.59
C GLY A 446 -46.66 -43.06 22.65
N ASP A 447 -47.14 -42.44 21.57
CA ASP A 447 -46.30 -41.72 20.59
C ASP A 447 -45.69 -40.41 21.16
N GLY A 448 -46.13 -39.95 22.35
CA GLY A 448 -45.67 -38.70 22.96
C GLY A 448 -44.46 -38.81 23.90
N LYS A 449 -44.02 -40.02 24.30
CA LYS A 449 -42.98 -40.19 25.34
C LYS A 449 -41.66 -40.82 24.90
N ASN A 450 -41.54 -41.33 23.67
CA ASN A 450 -40.34 -42.07 23.24
C ASN A 450 -39.61 -41.51 22.01
N SER A 451 -39.84 -40.27 21.60
CA SER A 451 -39.02 -39.61 20.57
C SER A 451 -37.88 -38.78 21.18
N HIS A 452 -37.04 -39.39 22.03
CA HIS A 452 -35.65 -38.93 22.15
C HIS A 452 -34.87 -39.52 20.97
N ILE A 453 -35.06 -38.91 19.79
CA ILE A 453 -34.11 -39.05 18.70
C ILE A 453 -32.95 -38.12 19.08
N LEU A 454 -31.87 -38.73 19.51
CA LEU A 454 -30.53 -38.15 19.53
C LEU A 454 -30.23 -37.59 18.14
N ILE A 455 -30.09 -36.26 18.05
CA ILE A 455 -29.15 -35.57 17.16
C ILE A 455 -28.29 -34.70 18.05
#